data_AF-A0A938X4Q9-F1
#
_entry.id   AF-A0A938X4Q9-F1
#
_cell.length_a   1.000
_cell.length_b   1.000
_cell.length_c   1.000
_cell.angle_alpha   90.00
_cell.angle_beta   90.00
_cell.angle_gamma   90.00
#
_symmetry.space_group_name_H-M   'P 1'
#
loop_
_entity.id
_entity.type
_entity.pdbx_description
1 polymer ?
#
loop_
_entity_poly.entity_id
_entity_poly.type
_entity_poly.pdbx_seq_one_letter_code
_entity_poly.pdbx_strand_id
1 'polypeptide(L)'
;MKDILTAPFVEEIKKMTANMYRLGWDERNGGNISYLLDENEVSEYLDTAHVCRTIPIGFSAPSLIGKLFIVTGTGKYFKNVADDPQTNLGIIRIAEDAQTAEVSSSVFPAP
;
A
#
# COMPACT_ATOMS: atom_id res chain seq x y z
N MET A 1 -2.52 16.97 -9.01
CA MET A 1 -2.91 15.65 -8.47
C MET A 1 -4.01 15.86 -7.46
N LYS A 2 -4.96 14.93 -7.38
CA LYS A 2 -5.99 14.88 -6.32
C LYS A 2 -5.33 14.48 -4.99
N ASP A 3 -6.04 14.69 -3.88
CA ASP A 3 -5.58 14.22 -2.57
C ASP A 3 -5.72 12.69 -2.48
N ILE A 4 -4.59 11.98 -2.37
CA ILE A 4 -4.52 10.52 -2.26
C ILE A 4 -5.33 9.98 -1.08
N LEU A 5 -5.50 10.75 0.00
CA LEU A 5 -6.26 10.30 1.18
C LEU A 5 -7.75 10.20 0.92
N THR A 6 -8.23 10.84 -0.15
CA THR A 6 -9.62 10.79 -0.60
C THR A 6 -9.85 9.77 -1.70
N ALA A 7 -8.82 9.05 -2.14
CA ALA A 7 -8.93 8.05 -3.19
C ALA A 7 -9.85 6.89 -2.77
N PRO A 8 -10.72 6.39 -3.66
CA PRO A 8 -11.66 5.31 -3.33
C PRO A 8 -10.98 4.07 -2.72
N PHE A 9 -9.83 3.65 -3.28
CA PHE A 9 -9.08 2.50 -2.76
C PHE A 9 -8.46 2.73 -1.37
N VAL A 10 -8.12 3.97 -1.00
CA VAL A 10 -7.65 4.30 0.35
C VAL A 10 -8.82 4.25 1.34
N GLU A 11 -9.95 4.86 0.98
CA GLU A 11 -11.18 4.82 1.78
C GLU A 11 -11.71 3.40 2.00
N GLU A 12 -11.61 2.54 0.97
CA GLU A 12 -11.98 1.13 1.07
C GLU A 12 -11.10 0.38 2.07
N ILE A 13 -9.77 0.51 1.98
CA ILE A 13 -8.85 -0.15 2.90
C ILE A 13 -9.06 0.34 4.34
N LYS A 14 -9.25 1.65 4.55
CA LYS A 14 -9.55 2.21 5.88
C LYS A 14 -10.77 1.55 6.52
N LYS A 15 -11.86 1.40 5.75
CA LYS A 15 -13.10 0.76 6.21
C LYS A 15 -12.90 -0.73 6.46
N MET A 16 -12.18 -1.42 5.58
CA MET A 16 -11.90 -2.85 5.71
C MET A 16 -11.09 -3.15 6.96
N THR A 17 -9.96 -2.47 7.17
CA THR A 17 -9.10 -2.68 8.35
C THR A 17 -9.82 -2.31 9.65
N ALA A 18 -10.61 -1.23 9.65
CA ALA A 18 -11.41 -0.85 10.82
C ALA A 18 -12.47 -1.91 11.16
N ASN A 19 -13.16 -2.46 10.16
CA ASN A 19 -14.15 -3.51 10.38
C ASN A 19 -13.51 -4.82 10.85
N MET A 20 -12.39 -5.23 10.25
CA MET A 20 -11.64 -6.43 10.64
C MET A 20 -11.13 -6.33 12.09
N TYR A 21 -10.59 -5.16 12.47
CA TYR A 21 -10.19 -4.91 13.85
C TYR A 21 -11.37 -4.93 14.82
N ARG A 22 -12.51 -4.32 14.47
CA ARG A 22 -13.75 -4.34 15.27
C ARG A 22 -14.27 -5.76 15.51
N LEU A 23 -14.06 -6.68 14.56
CA LEU A 23 -14.43 -8.09 14.66
C LEU A 23 -13.43 -8.92 15.49
N GLY A 24 -12.31 -8.32 15.92
CA GLY A 24 -11.28 -8.99 16.74
C GLY A 24 -10.39 -9.95 15.95
N TRP A 25 -10.33 -9.83 14.62
CA TRP A 25 -9.57 -10.75 13.77
C TRP A 25 -8.08 -10.41 13.71
N ASP A 26 -7.75 -9.13 13.90
CA ASP A 26 -6.43 -8.57 13.59
C ASP A 26 -5.88 -7.81 14.81
N GLU A 27 -5.67 -8.55 15.91
CA GLU A 27 -5.08 -8.00 17.13
C GLU A 27 -3.62 -7.58 16.92
N ARG A 28 -3.24 -6.47 17.54
CA ARG A 28 -1.88 -5.89 17.46
C ARG A 28 -1.48 -5.66 15.98
N ASN A 29 -0.44 -6.35 15.52
CA ASN A 29 0.07 -6.32 14.14
C ASN A 29 -0.20 -7.62 13.39
N GLY A 30 -1.17 -8.42 13.86
CA GLY A 30 -1.74 -9.53 13.11
C GLY A 30 -2.60 -8.98 11.98
N GLY A 31 -2.49 -9.57 10.79
CA GLY A 31 -3.17 -9.10 9.58
C GLY A 31 -2.24 -8.38 8.60
N ASN A 32 -2.44 -8.64 7.31
CA ASN A 32 -1.84 -7.87 6.22
C ASN A 32 -2.81 -7.80 5.04
N ILE A 33 -2.72 -6.71 4.29
CA ILE A 33 -3.48 -6.51 3.05
C ILE A 33 -2.50 -6.09 1.96
N SER A 34 -2.64 -6.70 0.79
CA SER A 34 -2.05 -6.27 -0.47
C SER A 34 -3.15 -6.21 -1.51
N TYR A 35 -3.47 -5.02 -2.01
CA TYR A 35 -4.53 -4.79 -2.99
C TYR A 35 -3.93 -4.28 -4.31
N LEU A 36 -4.15 -5.03 -5.39
CA LEU A 36 -3.74 -4.67 -6.75
C LEU A 36 -4.54 -3.46 -7.25
N LEU A 37 -3.85 -2.42 -7.69
CA LEU A 37 -4.43 -1.18 -8.16
C LEU A 37 -4.39 -1.05 -9.68
N ASP A 38 -5.36 -0.33 -10.24
CA ASP A 38 -5.31 0.15 -11.61
C ASP A 38 -4.40 1.38 -11.68
N GLU A 39 -3.38 1.34 -12.54
CA GLU A 39 -2.43 2.45 -12.71
C GLU A 39 -3.12 3.74 -13.16
N ASN A 40 -4.17 3.64 -13.99
CA ASN A 40 -4.89 4.82 -14.45
C ASN A 40 -5.54 5.55 -13.26
N GLU A 41 -6.11 4.81 -12.31
CA GLU A 41 -6.72 5.39 -11.11
C GLU A 41 -5.66 6.03 -10.20
N VAL A 42 -4.54 5.36 -9.97
CA VAL A 42 -3.46 5.86 -9.10
C VAL A 42 -2.83 7.13 -9.67
N SER A 43 -2.66 7.20 -10.99
CA SER A 43 -2.04 8.33 -11.69
C SER A 43 -2.78 9.67 -11.49
N GLU A 44 -4.05 9.65 -11.08
CA GLU A 44 -4.79 10.86 -10.76
C GLU A 44 -4.34 11.52 -9.44
N TYR A 45 -3.69 10.74 -8.56
CA TYR A 45 -3.33 11.12 -7.19
C TYR A 45 -1.82 11.18 -6.96
N LEU A 46 -1.02 10.38 -7.67
CA LEU A 46 0.43 10.28 -7.49
C LEU A 46 1.17 10.24 -8.84
N ASP A 47 2.39 10.76 -8.84
CA ASP A 47 3.34 10.51 -9.94
C ASP A 47 3.87 9.08 -9.82
N THR A 48 3.30 8.17 -10.61
CA THR A 48 3.60 6.73 -10.55
C THR A 48 4.97 6.37 -11.11
N ALA A 49 5.69 7.33 -11.72
CA ALA A 49 7.07 7.19 -12.16
C ALA A 49 8.09 7.65 -11.10
N HIS A 50 7.64 8.39 -10.08
CA HIS A 50 8.51 8.82 -9.00
C HIS A 50 8.81 7.65 -8.05
N VAL A 51 10.09 7.30 -7.92
CA VAL A 51 10.56 6.25 -7.00
C VAL A 51 11.26 6.90 -5.81
N CYS A 52 10.68 6.79 -4.62
CA CYS A 52 11.30 7.31 -3.41
C CYS A 52 12.44 6.39 -2.91
N ARG A 53 12.26 5.07 -3.08
CA ARG A 53 13.21 4.03 -2.68
C ARG A 53 12.79 2.67 -3.23
N THR A 54 13.73 1.74 -3.20
CA THR A 54 13.55 0.37 -3.68
C THR A 54 13.83 -0.61 -2.53
N ILE A 55 12.97 -1.61 -2.35
CA ILE A 55 13.09 -2.62 -1.31
C ILE A 55 13.11 -4.03 -1.92
N PRO A 56 13.92 -4.97 -1.40
CA PRO A 56 13.88 -6.36 -1.85
C PRO A 56 12.58 -7.02 -1.37
N ILE A 57 11.90 -7.76 -2.25
CA ILE A 57 10.67 -8.50 -1.87
C ILE A 57 10.99 -9.91 -1.35
N GLY A 58 12.23 -10.39 -1.54
CA GLY A 58 12.71 -11.69 -1.01
C GLY A 58 12.37 -12.90 -1.87
N PHE A 59 11.75 -12.71 -3.03
CA PHE A 59 11.45 -13.74 -4.03
C PHE A 59 11.39 -13.11 -5.44
N SER A 60 11.24 -13.92 -6.48
CA SER A 60 11.03 -13.43 -7.85
C SER A 60 9.55 -13.49 -8.24
N ALA A 61 9.01 -12.39 -8.77
CA ALA A 61 7.61 -12.24 -9.16
C ALA A 61 7.41 -11.70 -10.60
N PRO A 62 7.85 -12.42 -11.66
CA PRO A 62 7.86 -11.87 -13.03
C PRO A 62 6.47 -11.50 -13.56
N SER A 63 5.43 -12.23 -13.16
CA SER A 63 4.05 -11.95 -13.58
C SER A 63 3.43 -10.70 -12.95
N LEU A 64 4.15 -10.07 -12.01
CA LEU A 64 3.72 -8.86 -11.31
C LEU A 64 4.50 -7.62 -11.72
N ILE A 65 5.51 -7.73 -12.60
CA ILE A 65 6.29 -6.57 -13.09
C ILE A 65 5.35 -5.45 -13.53
N GLY A 66 5.65 -4.24 -13.11
CA GLY A 66 4.90 -3.03 -13.43
C GLY A 66 3.58 -2.87 -12.65
N LYS A 67 3.09 -3.89 -11.95
CA LYS A 67 1.83 -3.81 -11.19
C LYS A 67 1.99 -2.98 -9.92
N LEU A 68 0.96 -2.18 -9.63
CA LEU A 68 0.87 -1.34 -8.45
C LEU A 68 0.03 -2.00 -7.36
N PHE A 69 0.47 -1.87 -6.12
CA PHE A 69 -0.26 -2.37 -4.95
C PHE A 69 -0.30 -1.30 -3.87
N ILE A 70 -1.43 -1.20 -3.18
CA ILE A 70 -1.47 -0.61 -1.84
C ILE A 70 -1.36 -1.74 -0.81
N VAL A 71 -0.45 -1.55 0.15
CA VAL A 71 -0.08 -2.56 1.14
C VAL A 71 -0.13 -1.97 2.54
N THR A 72 -0.41 -2.81 3.54
CA THR A 72 -0.17 -2.47 4.95
C THR A 72 1.31 -2.58 5.28
N GLY A 73 1.87 -1.62 6.02
CA GLY A 73 3.28 -1.65 6.41
C GLY A 73 3.63 -2.70 7.47
N THR A 74 4.89 -3.13 7.56
CA THR A 74 5.33 -4.11 8.55
C THR A 74 5.17 -3.58 9.97
N GLY A 75 4.61 -4.42 10.84
CA GLY A 75 4.39 -4.07 12.25
C GLY A 75 3.31 -3.02 12.48
N LYS A 76 2.58 -2.60 11.44
CA LYS A 76 1.46 -1.66 11.54
C LYS A 76 0.20 -2.35 12.04
N TYR A 77 -0.72 -1.56 12.59
CA TYR A 77 -1.87 -2.04 13.33
C TYR A 77 -3.12 -1.64 12.55
N PHE A 78 -4.00 -2.59 12.24
CA PHE A 78 -5.22 -2.31 11.47
C PHE A 78 -6.09 -1.23 12.14
N LYS A 79 -6.09 -1.18 13.47
CA LYS A 79 -6.80 -0.16 14.26
C LYS A 79 -6.39 1.28 13.94
N ASN A 80 -5.17 1.51 13.46
CA ASN A 80 -4.63 2.86 13.22
C ASN A 80 -4.85 3.33 11.78
N VAL A 81 -5.18 2.42 10.85
CA VAL A 81 -5.22 2.72 9.40
C VAL A 81 -6.29 3.76 9.08
N ALA A 82 -7.43 3.74 9.76
CA ALA A 82 -8.52 4.68 9.52
C ALA A 82 -8.13 6.13 9.89
N ASP A 83 -7.39 6.31 10.98
CA ASP A 83 -7.02 7.62 11.52
C ASP A 83 -5.71 8.15 10.92
N ASP A 84 -4.80 7.26 10.55
CA ASP A 84 -3.46 7.59 10.04
C ASP A 84 -3.08 6.63 8.89
N PRO A 85 -3.78 6.68 7.74
CA PRO A 85 -3.45 5.83 6.60
C PRO A 85 -2.03 6.10 6.10
N GLN A 86 -1.58 7.36 6.18
CA GLN A 86 -0.25 7.80 5.75
C GLN A 86 0.86 7.04 6.45
N THR A 87 0.76 6.77 7.75
CA THR A 87 1.83 6.05 8.48
C THR A 87 1.68 4.53 8.43
N ASN A 88 0.52 4.00 8.01
CA ASN A 88 0.19 2.58 8.12
C ASN A 88 0.07 1.84 6.78
N LEU A 89 -0.10 2.57 5.67
CA LEU A 89 -0.17 2.02 4.31
C LEU A 89 1.07 2.40 3.51
N GLY A 90 1.25 1.76 2.35
CA GLY A 90 2.25 2.09 1.35
C GLY A 90 1.76 1.74 -0.04
N ILE A 91 2.21 2.47 -1.06
CA ILE A 91 1.98 2.12 -2.47
C ILE A 91 3.30 1.71 -3.09
N ILE A 92 3.32 0.53 -3.69
CA ILE A 92 4.50 -0.07 -4.31
C ILE A 92 4.21 -0.49 -5.75
N ARG A 93 5.25 -0.46 -6.59
CA ARG A 93 5.29 -1.10 -7.90
C ARG A 93 6.30 -2.24 -7.88
N ILE A 94 6.00 -3.38 -8.49
CA ILE A 94 7.04 -4.41 -8.71
C ILE A 94 7.94 -3.97 -9.86
N ALA A 95 9.25 -3.90 -9.59
CA ALA A 95 10.24 -3.42 -10.54
C ALA A 95 10.47 -4.41 -11.69
N GLU A 96 11.15 -3.94 -12.74
CA GLU A 96 11.53 -4.73 -13.92
C GLU A 96 12.42 -5.95 -13.59
N ASP A 97 13.19 -5.90 -12.50
CA ASP A 97 14.02 -7.01 -12.06
C ASP A 97 13.20 -8.16 -11.42
N ALA A 98 11.89 -7.96 -11.22
CA ALA A 98 10.96 -8.87 -10.56
C ALA A 98 11.34 -9.28 -9.13
N GLN A 99 12.35 -8.67 -8.52
CA GLN A 99 12.88 -9.03 -7.19
C GLN A 99 12.83 -7.86 -6.21
N THR A 100 12.55 -6.66 -6.70
CA THR A 100 12.40 -5.47 -5.89
C THR A 100 11.04 -4.81 -6.09
N ALA A 101 10.63 -4.05 -5.08
CA ALA A 101 9.47 -3.18 -5.13
C ALA A 101 9.91 -1.72 -5.00
N GLU A 102 9.41 -0.87 -5.88
CA GLU A 102 9.62 0.58 -5.90
C GLU A 102 8.50 1.25 -5.11
N VAL A 103 8.84 2.08 -4.13
CA VAL A 103 7.86 2.81 -3.32
C VAL A 103 7.54 4.13 -4.01
N SER A 104 6.28 4.30 -4.40
CA SER A 104 5.84 5.39 -5.30
C SER A 104 5.31 6.64 -4.59
N SER A 105 5.45 6.75 -3.26
CA SER A 105 5.01 7.96 -2.54
C SER A 105 5.91 8.31 -1.36
N SER A 106 6.13 9.60 -1.16
CA SER A 106 6.72 10.20 0.05
C SER A 106 5.72 10.34 1.21
N VAL A 107 4.44 10.10 0.94
CA VAL A 107 3.33 10.20 1.89
C VAL A 107 3.25 8.99 2.82
N PHE A 108 3.73 7.85 2.34
CA PHE A 108 3.68 6.56 3.02
C PHE A 108 5.08 6.09 3.45
N PRO A 109 5.29 5.66 4.71
CA PRO A 109 6.58 5.13 5.14
C PRO A 109 6.82 3.75 4.50
N ALA A 110 8.07 3.31 4.55
CA ALA A 110 8.31 2.10 5.32
C ALA A 110 7.30 0.94 5.32
N PRO A 111 7.02 0.11 4.27
CA PRO A 111 6.61 -1.24 4.59
C PRO A 111 7.73 -1.92 5.36
#